data_AF-A0A949TG35-F1
#
_entry.id   AF-A0A949TG35-F1
#
_cell.length_a   1.000
_cell.length_b   1.000
_cell.length_c   1.000
_cell.angle_alpha   90.00
_cell.angle_beta   90.00
_cell.angle_gamma   90.00
#
_symmetry.space_group_name_H-M   'P 1'
#
loop_
_entity.id
_entity.type
_entity.pdbx_description
1 polymer ?
#
loop_
_entity_poly.entity_id
_entity_poly.type
_entity_poly.pdbx_seq_one_letter_code
_entity_poly.pdbx_strand_id
1 'polypeptide(L)'
;MKIVSIAAYAGAAALIALGVAMAGTNPSRAEYEEYATQRLSQYLKEQGCSKTPNLLDNLIKFNCAKLIDSASPQIKQIIKASTEKQDFLIFSVYRTNLQINTLVPSYKFETVGALDNFFTYKAQKE
;
A
#
# COMPACT_ATOMS: atom_id res chain seq x y z
N MET A 1 46.65 -8.32 -14.51
CA MET A 1 46.21 -8.82 -13.18
C MET A 1 45.81 -7.68 -12.24
N LYS A 2 46.71 -6.73 -11.88
CA LYS A 2 46.40 -5.64 -10.93
C LYS A 2 45.20 -4.76 -11.30
N ILE A 3 45.07 -4.36 -12.58
CA ILE A 3 43.96 -3.52 -13.05
C ILE A 3 42.60 -4.23 -12.93
N VAL A 4 42.58 -5.54 -13.23
CA VAL A 4 41.36 -6.36 -13.10
C VAL A 4 40.94 -6.46 -11.64
N SER A 5 41.90 -6.62 -10.72
CA SER A 5 41.62 -6.62 -9.28
C SER A 5 41.06 -5.28 -8.80
N ILE A 6 41.64 -4.14 -9.23
CA ILE A 6 41.15 -2.81 -8.86
C ILE A 6 39.73 -2.58 -9.41
N ALA A 7 39.48 -2.94 -10.66
CA ALA A 7 38.14 -2.83 -11.26
C ALA A 7 37.11 -3.70 -10.51
N ALA A 8 37.50 -4.92 -10.09
CA ALA A 8 36.65 -5.79 -9.30
C ALA A 8 36.30 -5.19 -7.92
N TYR A 9 37.28 -4.62 -7.21
CA TYR A 9 37.03 -3.96 -5.92
C TYR A 9 36.16 -2.71 -6.06
N ALA A 10 36.40 -1.90 -7.10
CA ALA A 10 35.58 -0.72 -7.37
C ALA A 10 34.13 -1.11 -7.69
N GLY A 11 33.93 -2.16 -8.51
CA GLY A 11 32.60 -2.70 -8.80
C GLY A 11 31.90 -3.23 -7.55
N ALA A 12 32.60 -3.99 -6.70
CA ALA A 12 32.05 -4.48 -5.45
C ALA A 12 31.65 -3.34 -4.50
N ALA A 13 32.50 -2.32 -4.35
CA ALA A 13 32.21 -1.15 -3.53
C ALA A 13 30.98 -0.38 -4.04
N ALA A 14 30.85 -0.21 -5.36
CA ALA A 14 29.70 0.44 -5.98
C ALA A 14 28.40 -0.34 -5.72
N LEU A 15 28.42 -1.67 -5.84
CA LEU A 15 27.25 -2.52 -5.54
C LEU A 15 26.86 -2.47 -4.06
N ILE A 16 27.84 -2.45 -3.15
CA ILE A 16 27.57 -2.30 -1.71
C ILE A 16 26.93 -0.95 -1.42
N ALA A 17 27.48 0.14 -1.98
CA ALA A 17 26.94 1.49 -1.81
C ALA A 17 25.49 1.58 -2.35
N LEU A 18 25.23 0.97 -3.51
CA LEU A 18 23.89 0.92 -4.08
C LEU A 18 22.94 0.11 -3.17
N GLY A 19 23.36 -1.05 -2.68
CA GLY A 19 22.57 -1.86 -1.76
C GLY A 19 22.17 -1.11 -0.48
N VAL A 20 23.12 -0.38 0.12
CA VAL A 20 22.87 0.46 1.30
C VAL A 20 21.90 1.59 0.98
N ALA A 21 22.08 2.28 -0.15
CA ALA A 21 21.17 3.34 -0.57
C ALA A 21 19.74 2.83 -0.75
N MET A 22 19.56 1.70 -1.46
CA MET A 22 18.24 1.10 -1.69
C MET A 22 17.56 0.67 -0.38
N ALA A 23 18.31 0.10 0.57
CA ALA A 23 17.80 -0.27 1.88
C ALA A 23 17.39 0.96 2.72
N GLY A 24 18.15 2.06 2.62
CA GLY A 24 17.87 3.32 3.31
C GLY A 24 16.65 4.07 2.76
N THR A 25 16.38 3.94 1.46
CA THR A 25 15.20 4.51 0.78
C THR A 25 13.99 3.57 0.80
N ASN A 26 13.96 2.57 1.68
CA ASN A 26 12.79 1.69 1.78
C ASN A 26 11.72 2.41 2.61
N PRO A 27 10.53 2.72 2.05
CA PRO A 27 9.59 3.59 2.71
C PRO A 27 9.05 2.98 4.01
N SER A 28 8.75 3.84 4.97
CA SER A 28 8.31 3.46 6.30
C SER A 28 6.86 2.97 6.34
N ARG A 29 6.50 2.31 7.44
CA ARG A 29 5.11 1.89 7.70
C ARG A 29 4.16 3.10 7.79
N ALA A 30 4.61 4.22 8.35
CA ALA A 30 3.77 5.41 8.49
C ALA A 30 3.42 6.01 7.12
N GLU A 31 4.40 6.09 6.21
CA GLU A 31 4.19 6.52 4.83
C GLU A 31 3.25 5.56 4.08
N TYR A 32 3.40 4.25 4.34
CA TYR A 32 2.48 3.25 3.79
C TYR A 32 1.04 3.46 4.29
N GLU A 33 0.82 3.72 5.58
CA GLU A 33 -0.51 3.93 6.16
C GLU A 33 -1.23 5.11 5.49
N GLU A 34 -0.50 6.17 5.13
CA GLU A 34 -1.04 7.33 4.41
C GLU A 34 -1.35 7.01 2.95
N TYR A 35 -0.39 6.41 2.25
CA TYR A 35 -0.56 5.93 0.88
C TYR A 35 -1.77 4.99 0.76
N ALA A 36 -1.83 3.98 1.64
CA ALA A 36 -2.90 2.99 1.66
C ALA A 36 -4.24 3.65 1.95
N THR A 37 -4.32 4.55 2.93
CA THR A 37 -5.59 5.25 3.23
C THR A 37 -6.12 5.99 2.01
N GLN A 38 -5.26 6.73 1.31
CA GLN A 38 -5.64 7.43 0.09
C GLN A 38 -6.06 6.46 -1.02
N ARG A 39 -5.24 5.43 -1.28
CA ARG A 39 -5.47 4.49 -2.38
C ARG A 39 -6.72 3.64 -2.17
N LEU A 40 -6.94 3.15 -0.95
CA LEU A 40 -8.14 2.40 -0.58
C LEU A 40 -9.39 3.28 -0.64
N SER A 41 -9.34 4.51 -0.12
CA SER A 41 -10.46 5.44 -0.20
C SER A 41 -10.85 5.68 -1.66
N GLN A 42 -9.88 5.89 -2.53
CA GLN A 42 -10.12 6.03 -3.97
C GLN A 42 -10.73 4.76 -4.58
N TYR A 43 -10.17 3.58 -4.28
CA TYR A 43 -10.67 2.31 -4.80
C TYR A 43 -12.12 2.05 -4.39
N LEU A 44 -12.48 2.32 -3.13
CA LEU A 44 -13.85 2.16 -2.65
C LEU A 44 -14.81 3.17 -3.30
N LYS A 45 -14.36 4.40 -3.59
CA LYS A 45 -15.17 5.38 -4.34
C LYS A 45 -15.43 4.92 -5.76
N GLU A 46 -14.40 4.40 -6.43
CA GLU A 46 -14.48 3.98 -7.84
C GLU A 46 -15.24 2.67 -8.02
N GLN A 47 -15.00 1.67 -7.16
CA GLN A 47 -15.53 0.31 -7.32
C GLN A 47 -16.61 -0.08 -6.31
N GLY A 48 -16.51 0.41 -5.07
CA GLY A 48 -17.46 0.09 -4.01
C GLY A 48 -18.78 0.85 -4.18
N CYS A 49 -18.70 2.15 -4.44
CA CYS A 49 -19.88 2.99 -4.60
C CYS A 49 -20.64 2.74 -5.92
N SER A 50 -19.95 2.29 -6.98
CA SER A 50 -20.52 2.12 -8.33
C SER A 50 -21.19 0.76 -8.57
N LYS A 51 -20.90 -0.26 -7.74
CA LYS A 51 -21.36 -1.66 -7.94
C LYS A 51 -22.44 -2.13 -6.95
N THR A 52 -23.07 -1.23 -6.19
CA THR A 52 -24.09 -1.60 -5.18
C THR A 52 -25.46 -1.89 -5.82
N PRO A 53 -26.06 -3.08 -5.65
CA PRO A 53 -27.34 -3.41 -6.27
C PRO A 53 -28.54 -2.84 -5.47
N ASN A 54 -29.30 -1.96 -6.13
CA ASN A 54 -30.75 -1.74 -6.13
C ASN A 54 -31.61 -1.64 -4.84
N LEU A 55 -31.11 -1.87 -3.62
CA LEU A 55 -31.93 -1.70 -2.40
C LEU A 55 -31.76 -0.34 -1.70
N LEU A 56 -30.69 0.40 -2.02
CA LEU A 56 -30.33 1.66 -1.38
C LEU A 56 -30.05 2.78 -2.41
N ASP A 57 -30.60 2.64 -3.60
CA ASP A 57 -30.25 3.43 -4.78
C ASP A 57 -30.59 4.93 -4.64
N ASN A 58 -31.50 5.28 -3.72
CA ASN A 58 -31.84 6.68 -3.40
C ASN A 58 -31.15 7.25 -2.15
N LEU A 59 -30.61 6.40 -1.25
CA LEU A 59 -29.92 6.85 -0.02
C LEU A 59 -28.38 6.86 -0.17
N ILE A 60 -27.80 5.87 -0.88
CA ILE A 60 -26.34 5.75 -1.08
C ILE A 60 -25.82 6.70 -2.15
N LYS A 61 -26.62 6.98 -3.20
CA LYS A 61 -26.22 7.91 -4.27
C LYS A 61 -25.98 9.33 -3.75
N PHE A 62 -26.61 9.73 -2.65
CA PHE A 62 -26.55 11.11 -2.18
C PHE A 62 -25.27 11.51 -1.45
N ASN A 63 -24.25 10.65 -1.37
CA ASN A 63 -22.80 10.99 -1.38
C ASN A 63 -21.96 9.83 -0.79
N CYS A 64 -22.01 8.62 -1.37
CA CYS A 64 -21.11 7.52 -0.97
C CYS A 64 -19.65 7.98 -0.88
N ALA A 65 -19.18 8.80 -1.84
CA ALA A 65 -17.84 9.37 -1.79
C ALA A 65 -17.56 10.24 -0.56
N LYS A 66 -18.50 11.10 -0.11
CA LYS A 66 -18.33 11.88 1.13
C LYS A 66 -18.34 11.01 2.37
N LEU A 67 -19.10 9.91 2.36
CA LEU A 67 -19.07 8.95 3.46
C LEU A 67 -17.68 8.32 3.56
N ILE A 68 -17.08 7.94 2.44
CA ILE A 68 -15.71 7.42 2.42
C ILE A 68 -14.72 8.47 2.93
N ASP A 69 -14.86 9.73 2.52
CA ASP A 69 -14.00 10.82 3.00
C ASP A 69 -14.12 11.03 4.52
N SER A 70 -15.34 10.95 5.04
CA SER A 70 -15.61 11.11 6.47
C SER A 70 -15.14 9.91 7.28
N ALA A 71 -15.12 8.72 6.68
CA ALA A 71 -14.62 7.48 7.28
C ALA A 71 -13.09 7.32 7.13
N SER A 72 -12.41 8.16 6.34
CA SER A 72 -10.96 8.09 6.10
C SER A 72 -10.12 7.96 7.38
N PRO A 73 -10.41 8.68 8.49
CA PRO A 73 -9.69 8.48 9.75
C PRO A 73 -9.86 7.07 10.35
N GLN A 74 -11.06 6.50 10.25
CA GLN A 74 -11.34 5.14 10.72
C GLN A 74 -10.69 4.09 9.80
N ILE A 75 -10.71 4.33 8.49
CA ILE A 75 -10.00 3.52 7.50
C ILE A 75 -8.50 3.50 7.83
N LYS A 76 -7.88 4.65 8.14
CA LYS A 76 -6.47 4.72 8.56
C LYS A 76 -6.20 3.89 9.83
N GLN A 77 -7.10 3.93 10.82
CA GLN A 77 -6.95 3.11 12.03
C GLN A 77 -7.01 1.61 11.74
N ILE A 78 -7.96 1.18 10.90
CA ILE A 78 -8.07 -0.23 10.50
C ILE A 78 -6.84 -0.63 9.70
N ILE A 79 -6.38 0.17 8.74
CA ILE A 79 -5.14 -0.08 7.98
C ILE A 79 -3.97 -0.25 8.95
N LYS A 80 -3.80 0.68 9.89
CA LYS A 80 -2.74 0.59 10.91
C LYS A 80 -2.80 -0.71 11.70
N ALA A 81 -3.99 -1.14 12.11
CA ALA A 81 -4.20 -2.35 12.90
C ALA A 81 -4.09 -3.66 12.09
N SER A 82 -4.46 -3.64 10.81
CA SER A 82 -4.58 -4.82 9.95
C SER A 82 -3.48 -4.95 8.90
N THR A 83 -2.51 -4.03 8.90
CA THR A 83 -1.35 -4.09 8.00
C THR A 83 -0.25 -4.93 8.59
N GLU A 84 0.16 -5.94 7.84
CA GLU A 84 1.38 -6.70 8.04
C GLU A 84 2.46 -6.18 7.09
N LYS A 85 3.65 -5.91 7.64
CA LYS A 85 4.84 -5.52 6.87
C LYS A 85 5.82 -6.69 6.87
N GLN A 86 6.27 -7.09 5.69
CA GLN A 86 7.33 -8.07 5.51
C GLN A 86 8.52 -7.39 4.84
N ASP A 87 9.61 -7.24 5.60
CA ASP A 87 10.84 -6.63 5.12
C ASP A 87 11.69 -7.62 4.32
N PHE A 88 12.19 -7.15 3.18
CA PHE A 88 13.22 -7.80 2.37
C PHE A 88 14.44 -6.87 2.27
N LEU A 89 15.54 -7.36 1.69
CA LEU A 89 16.81 -6.64 1.68
C LEU A 89 16.74 -5.23 1.06
N ILE A 90 15.93 -5.06 0.01
CA ILE A 90 15.83 -3.80 -0.76
C ILE A 90 14.39 -3.30 -0.96
N PHE A 91 13.41 -4.01 -0.42
CA PHE A 91 11.99 -3.67 -0.55
C PHE A 91 11.20 -4.23 0.62
N SER A 92 9.95 -3.82 0.75
CA SER A 92 9.00 -4.36 1.72
C SER A 92 7.72 -4.79 1.00
N VAL A 93 7.05 -5.81 1.52
CA VAL A 93 5.69 -6.16 1.10
C VAL A 93 4.74 -5.82 2.24
N TYR A 94 3.70 -5.07 1.90
CA TYR A 94 2.63 -4.70 2.81
C TYR A 94 1.36 -5.45 2.42
N ARG A 95 0.73 -6.10 3.39
CA ARG A 95 -0.55 -6.77 3.22
C ARG A 95 -1.54 -6.16 4.20
N THR A 96 -2.68 -5.70 3.69
CA THR A 96 -3.69 -5.03 4.51
C THR A 96 -5.05 -5.65 4.25
N ASN A 97 -5.71 -6.06 5.33
CA ASN A 97 -7.07 -6.58 5.30
C ASN A 97 -8.02 -5.52 5.84
N LEU A 98 -8.71 -4.81 4.96
CA LEU A 98 -9.69 -3.82 5.34
C LEU A 98 -11.04 -4.49 5.59
N GLN A 99 -11.41 -4.59 6.87
CA GLN A 99 -12.73 -5.01 7.31
C GLN A 99 -13.32 -3.91 8.19
N ILE A 100 -14.34 -3.20 7.69
CA ILE A 100 -14.97 -2.09 8.42
C ILE A 100 -16.07 -2.61 9.34
N ASN A 101 -16.93 -3.50 8.83
CA ASN A 101 -17.94 -4.20 9.59
C ASN A 101 -18.31 -5.53 8.88
N THR A 102 -19.15 -6.35 9.49
CA THR A 102 -19.59 -7.64 8.94
C THR A 102 -20.67 -7.54 7.85
N LEU A 103 -21.28 -6.36 7.70
CA LEU A 103 -22.34 -6.08 6.72
C LEU A 103 -21.79 -5.56 5.38
N VAL A 104 -20.55 -5.06 5.37
CA VAL A 104 -19.83 -4.63 4.17
C VAL A 104 -18.75 -5.64 3.83
N PRO A 105 -18.45 -5.83 2.54
CA PRO A 105 -17.41 -6.77 2.14
C PRO A 105 -16.03 -6.33 2.64
N SER A 106 -15.21 -7.30 3.01
CA SER A 106 -13.80 -7.10 3.27
C SER A 106 -13.02 -6.92 1.97
N TYR A 107 -11.91 -6.20 2.07
CA TYR A 107 -11.01 -6.00 0.95
C TYR A 107 -9.58 -6.29 1.36
N LYS A 108 -8.85 -6.96 0.47
CA LYS A 108 -7.44 -7.27 0.66
C LYS A 108 -6.58 -6.53 -0.34
N PHE A 109 -5.54 -5.90 0.17
CA PHE A 109 -4.58 -5.14 -0.60
C PHE A 109 -3.17 -5.67 -0.38
N GLU A 110 -2.41 -5.77 -1.46
CA GLU A 110 -1.00 -6.13 -1.40
C GLU A 110 -0.19 -5.09 -2.19
N THR A 111 0.82 -4.54 -1.52
CA THR A 111 1.62 -3.43 -2.02
C THR A 111 3.10 -3.73 -1.82
N VAL A 112 3.91 -3.44 -2.83
CA VAL A 112 5.38 -3.41 -2.69
C VAL A 112 5.80 -1.98 -2.39
N GLY A 113 6.62 -1.79 -1.35
CA GLY A 113 7.33 -0.55 -1.09
C GLY A 113 8.82 -0.71 -1.43
N ALA A 114 9.37 0.16 -2.27
CA ALA A 114 10.78 0.16 -2.62
C ALA A 114 11.19 1.55 -3.13
N LEU A 115 12.40 2.01 -2.79
CA LEU A 115 12.96 3.27 -3.32
C LEU A 115 12.01 4.47 -3.17
N ASP A 116 11.45 4.67 -1.97
CA ASP A 116 10.46 5.70 -1.61
C ASP A 116 9.16 5.66 -2.42
N ASN A 117 8.88 4.54 -3.09
CA ASN A 117 7.69 4.35 -3.90
C ASN A 117 6.84 3.18 -3.39
N PHE A 118 5.53 3.28 -3.63
CA PHE A 118 4.56 2.21 -3.34
C PHE A 118 3.83 1.78 -4.61
N PHE A 119 3.75 0.47 -4.82
CA PHE A 119 3.01 -0.13 -5.93
C PHE A 119 2.04 -1.20 -5.44
N THR A 120 0.75 -0.88 -5.44
CA THR A 120 -0.33 -1.83 -5.14
C THR A 120 -0.61 -2.69 -6.36
N TYR A 121 -0.18 -3.94 -6.32
CA TYR A 121 -0.36 -4.90 -7.42
C TYR A 121 -1.62 -5.76 -7.27
N LYS A 122 -2.22 -5.78 -6.06
CA LYS A 122 -3.46 -6.50 -5.79
C LYS A 122 -4.39 -5.67 -4.93
N ALA A 123 -5.63 -5.56 -5.39
CA ALA A 123 -6.75 -4.93 -4.71
C ALA A 123 -7.99 -5.75 -5.04
N GLN A 124 -8.45 -6.56 -4.10
CA GLN A 124 -9.54 -7.51 -4.35
C GLN A 124 -10.57 -7.46 -3.22
N LYS A 125 -11.84 -7.59 -3.61
CA LYS A 125 -12.96 -7.84 -2.71
C LYS A 125 -12.93 -9.30 -2.29
N GLU A 126 -12.94 -9.56 -0.99
CA GLU A 126 -13.10 -10.91 -0.43
C GLU A 126 -14.57 -11.32 -0.33
#